data_AF-A0A372KAS6-F1
#
_entry.id   AF-A0A372KAS6-F1
#
_cell.length_a   1.000
_cell.length_b   1.000
_cell.length_c   1.000
_cell.angle_alpha   90.00
_cell.angle_beta   90.00
_cell.angle_gamma   90.00
#
_symmetry.space_group_name_H-M   'P 1'
#
loop_
_entity.id
_entity.type
_entity.pdbx_description
1 polymer ?
#
loop_
_entity_poly.entity_id
_entity_poly.type
_entity_poly.pdbx_seq_one_letter_code
_entity_poly.pdbx_strand_id
1 'polypeptide(L)'
;MQADPLDHTHVLNFTAKYLSRGSTSSGFSEAWRFPIIESTRLTDVTAAQHALNQVTFVWRAADRDDERHVTVVGNFDNLWDSTLLEPVMFDKRRTFYRAATVRVPSGRSYLYKFMVDGQPVLDPINPQRVLLDTGAQWSRFFTNYCAVPVSLEGWEISILARLTNEILPFTEGAAQKFMDNYYYNADNATRQSAYRLEQPVGAVNFIDNILAREEHHRLVDYKICLAQIDAVLRKRYPSLAPSQVGSDGYQQLYAQMSAGIVPDWDTSAYQNPRFFLQLLRRHTFCGAFSHPKYGGNVGGAGWAYLEDTFRDQAKPDGTRGENCFHWREAIERPLGDNLEYFG
;
A
#
# COMPACT_ATOMS: atom_id res chain seq x y z
N MET A 1 14.39 -10.23 19.86
CA MET A 1 13.96 -10.87 18.59
C MET A 1 15.20 -11.24 17.77
N GLN A 2 15.23 -12.32 16.98
CA GLN A 2 16.43 -12.64 16.17
C GLN A 2 16.45 -11.81 14.89
N ALA A 3 17.58 -11.18 14.59
CA ALA A 3 17.82 -10.52 13.30
C ALA A 3 17.85 -11.58 12.19
N ASP A 4 17.19 -11.28 11.07
CA ASP A 4 17.24 -12.14 9.89
C ASP A 4 18.58 -11.96 9.16
N PRO A 5 19.08 -12.99 8.45
CA PRO A 5 20.24 -12.86 7.59
C PRO A 5 20.05 -11.70 6.61
N LEU A 6 21.06 -10.82 6.53
CA LEU A 6 21.02 -9.65 5.67
C LEU A 6 21.25 -10.05 4.20
N ASP A 7 20.24 -9.86 3.35
CA ASP A 7 20.43 -9.95 1.90
C ASP A 7 21.02 -8.64 1.37
N HIS A 8 22.36 -8.61 1.24
CA HIS A 8 23.08 -7.43 0.79
C HIS A 8 22.65 -6.96 -0.60
N THR A 9 22.40 -7.88 -1.53
CA THR A 9 21.99 -7.55 -2.91
C THR A 9 20.62 -6.90 -2.91
N HIS A 10 19.68 -7.46 -2.14
CA HIS A 10 18.37 -6.89 -1.96
C HIS A 10 18.42 -5.46 -1.37
N VAL A 11 19.18 -5.27 -0.29
CA VAL A 11 19.33 -3.95 0.34
C VAL A 11 19.91 -2.95 -0.65
N LEU A 12 20.96 -3.32 -1.37
CA LEU A 12 21.57 -2.45 -2.39
C LEU A 12 20.59 -2.13 -3.50
N ASN A 13 19.78 -3.09 -3.94
CA ASN A 13 18.84 -2.84 -5.02
C ASN A 13 17.76 -1.84 -4.63
N PHE A 14 17.21 -1.96 -3.42
CA PHE A 14 16.24 -1.00 -2.90
C PHE A 14 16.88 0.35 -2.56
N THR A 15 18.04 0.35 -1.89
CA THR A 15 18.70 1.60 -1.48
C THR A 15 19.24 2.39 -2.66
N ALA A 16 19.89 1.76 -3.63
CA ALA A 16 20.32 2.42 -4.86
C ALA A 16 19.10 3.00 -5.59
N LYS A 17 18.00 2.25 -5.73
CA LYS A 17 16.80 2.74 -6.40
C LYS A 17 16.22 4.02 -5.79
N TYR A 18 16.20 4.15 -4.45
CA TYR A 18 15.52 5.29 -3.79
C TYR A 18 16.46 6.39 -3.27
N LEU A 19 17.71 6.04 -2.98
CA LEU A 19 18.72 6.95 -2.43
C LEU A 19 19.72 7.42 -3.50
N SER A 20 19.73 6.86 -4.72
CA SER A 20 20.59 7.36 -5.81
C SER A 20 19.96 8.54 -6.55
N ARG A 21 20.12 9.72 -5.94
CA ARG A 21 20.52 10.89 -6.74
C ARG A 21 21.93 11.25 -6.28
N GLY A 22 22.78 11.59 -7.25
CA GLY A 22 24.23 11.65 -7.13
C GLY A 22 24.78 12.52 -5.99
N SER A 23 26.11 12.58 -5.92
CA SER A 23 27.02 13.14 -4.90
C SER A 23 26.70 14.50 -4.24
N THR A 24 25.57 15.13 -4.54
CA THR A 24 25.08 16.36 -3.92
C THR A 24 23.93 16.04 -2.96
N SER A 25 24.14 16.31 -1.68
CA SER A 25 23.37 15.96 -0.49
C SER A 25 21.93 16.51 -0.37
N SER A 26 21.22 16.80 -1.45
CA SER A 26 19.95 17.56 -1.39
C SER A 26 18.71 16.92 -2.02
N GLY A 27 18.72 15.63 -2.40
CA GLY A 27 17.51 15.06 -3.02
C GLY A 27 17.36 13.55 -2.89
N PHE A 28 16.95 13.06 -1.71
CA PHE A 28 16.33 11.74 -1.64
C PHE A 28 15.08 11.73 -2.52
N SER A 29 14.98 10.80 -3.46
CA SER A 29 13.86 10.78 -4.41
C SER A 29 12.53 10.39 -3.74
N GLU A 30 12.57 9.47 -2.78
CA GLU A 30 11.39 8.94 -2.08
C GLU A 30 11.74 8.51 -0.63
N ALA A 31 12.26 9.43 0.19
CA ALA A 31 12.79 9.13 1.54
C ALA A 31 11.78 8.48 2.52
N TRP A 32 10.48 8.66 2.26
CA TRP A 32 9.37 8.03 2.99
C TRP A 32 9.24 6.50 2.80
N ARG A 33 10.06 5.91 1.93
CA ARG A 33 10.16 4.47 1.69
C ARG A 33 11.04 3.72 2.68
N PHE A 34 11.66 4.43 3.63
CA PHE A 34 12.53 3.85 4.65
C PHE A 34 11.83 3.84 6.03
N PRO A 35 12.00 2.77 6.82
CA PRO A 35 12.73 1.53 6.52
C PRO A 35 12.07 0.75 5.37
N ILE A 36 12.83 -0.15 4.71
CA ILE A 36 12.29 -1.00 3.65
C ILE A 36 11.37 -2.02 4.32
N ILE A 37 10.17 -2.21 3.78
CA ILE A 37 9.16 -3.07 4.38
C ILE A 37 8.70 -4.07 3.33
N GLU A 38 8.88 -5.34 3.64
CA GLU A 38 8.50 -6.46 2.79
C GLU A 38 7.58 -7.42 3.52
N SER A 39 6.75 -8.09 2.73
CA SER A 39 5.99 -9.22 3.23
C SER A 39 6.91 -10.43 3.35
N THR A 40 6.88 -11.13 4.48
CA THR A 40 7.67 -12.36 4.62
C THR A 40 7.11 -13.40 3.65
N ARG A 41 7.85 -13.72 2.58
CA ARG A 41 7.54 -14.83 1.67
C ARG A 41 8.39 -16.01 2.05
N LEU A 42 7.88 -16.87 2.92
CA LEU A 42 8.45 -18.19 3.11
C LEU A 42 7.57 -19.20 2.38
N THR A 43 8.17 -19.83 1.37
CA THR A 43 7.70 -21.12 0.85
C THR A 43 7.80 -22.10 2.00
N ASP A 44 6.65 -22.67 2.37
CA ASP A 44 6.37 -23.37 3.62
C ASP A 44 6.20 -22.45 4.83
N VAL A 45 4.95 -22.31 5.28
CA VAL A 45 4.46 -22.51 6.67
C VAL A 45 3.13 -21.77 6.89
N THR A 46 2.37 -22.28 7.85
CA THR A 46 1.01 -21.95 8.33
C THR A 46 0.62 -20.46 8.40
N ALA A 47 -0.70 -20.21 8.45
CA ALA A 47 -1.36 -18.89 8.51
C ALA A 47 -0.78 -17.89 9.53
N ALA A 48 -0.07 -18.34 10.56
CA ALA A 48 0.60 -17.49 11.55
C ALA A 48 1.78 -16.69 10.98
N GLN A 49 2.40 -17.12 9.87
CA GLN A 49 3.57 -16.46 9.28
C GLN A 49 3.23 -15.38 8.24
N HIS A 50 2.01 -15.39 7.69
CA HIS A 50 1.47 -14.27 6.90
C HIS A 50 1.23 -13.00 7.74
N ALA A 51 1.35 -13.09 9.06
CA ALA A 51 1.17 -11.98 9.98
C ALA A 51 2.45 -11.18 10.26
N LEU A 52 3.57 -11.47 9.58
CA LEU A 52 4.85 -10.80 9.79
C LEU A 52 5.35 -10.12 8.51
N ASN A 53 5.94 -8.94 8.66
CA ASN A 53 6.74 -8.25 7.66
C ASN A 53 8.21 -8.31 8.02
N GLN A 54 9.07 -8.42 7.00
CA GLN A 54 10.49 -8.14 7.13
C GLN A 54 10.68 -6.63 6.97
N VAL A 55 11.35 -6.02 7.95
CA VAL A 55 11.62 -4.59 7.99
C VAL A 55 13.12 -4.40 8.03
N THR A 56 13.66 -3.83 6.96
CA THR A 56 15.08 -3.56 6.82
C THR A 56 15.35 -2.09 7.09
N PHE A 57 15.99 -1.81 8.22
CA PHE A 57 16.50 -0.50 8.56
C PHE A 57 17.81 -0.26 7.83
N VAL A 58 18.00 0.94 7.30
CA VAL A 58 19.20 1.32 6.56
C VAL A 58 19.77 2.61 7.14
N TRP A 59 21.07 2.59 7.40
CA TRP A 59 21.86 3.77 7.74
C TRP A 59 22.90 4.01 6.65
N ARG A 60 23.00 5.26 6.18
CA ARG A 60 24.08 5.67 5.28
C ARG A 60 25.23 6.25 6.10
N ALA A 61 26.35 5.54 6.12
CA ALA A 61 27.59 5.99 6.71
C ALA A 61 28.18 7.19 5.93
N ALA A 62 29.01 7.98 6.62
CA ALA A 62 29.72 9.09 5.97
C ALA A 62 30.82 8.59 5.03
N ASP A 63 31.47 7.48 5.40
CA ASP A 63 32.51 6.78 4.66
C ASP A 63 32.27 5.25 4.71
N ARG A 64 32.85 4.49 3.78
CA ARG A 64 32.82 3.01 3.73
C ARG A 64 33.54 2.37 4.93
N ASP A 65 34.53 3.07 5.47
CA ASP A 65 35.33 2.63 6.62
C ASP A 65 34.84 3.23 7.94
N ASP A 66 33.66 3.85 7.96
CA ASP A 66 33.03 4.37 9.18
C ASP A 66 32.74 3.24 10.18
N GLU A 67 33.49 3.17 11.28
CA GLU A 67 33.41 2.11 12.29
C GLU A 67 32.38 2.38 13.40
N ARG A 68 31.60 3.46 13.31
CA ARG A 68 30.62 3.80 14.35
C ARG A 68 29.62 2.67 14.57
N HIS A 69 29.27 2.45 15.83
CA HIS A 69 28.31 1.43 16.22
C HIS A 69 26.91 2.01 16.03
N VAL A 70 26.21 1.52 15.00
CA VAL A 70 24.84 1.91 14.72
C VAL A 70 23.92 0.75 15.06
N THR A 71 23.06 0.95 16.04
CA THR A 71 21.97 0.01 16.36
C THR A 71 20.62 0.67 16.14
N VAL A 72 19.56 -0.12 16.05
CA VAL A 72 18.18 0.35 15.99
C VAL A 72 17.41 -0.14 17.21
N VAL A 73 16.63 0.77 17.79
CA VAL A 73 15.72 0.49 18.91
C VAL A 73 14.32 0.96 18.55
N GLY A 74 13.30 0.25 19.00
CA GLY A 74 11.92 0.63 18.72
C GLY A 74 10.90 -0.26 19.41
N ASN A 75 9.63 0.11 19.33
CA ASN A 75 8.52 -0.63 19.93
C ASN A 75 8.14 -1.92 19.16
N PHE A 76 8.93 -2.30 18.17
CA PHE A 76 8.85 -3.59 17.50
C PHE A 76 9.57 -4.71 18.27
N ASP A 77 10.38 -4.35 19.27
CA ASP A 77 10.98 -5.24 20.25
C ASP A 77 10.96 -4.54 21.63
N ASN A 78 11.70 -5.08 22.60
CA ASN A 78 11.95 -4.39 23.86
C ASN A 78 12.80 -3.13 23.64
N LEU A 79 12.43 -1.99 24.24
CA LEU A 79 13.13 -0.71 24.03
C LEU A 79 14.58 -0.68 24.54
N TRP A 80 14.98 -1.62 25.40
CA TRP A 80 16.36 -1.79 25.86
C TRP A 80 17.16 -2.80 25.01
N ASP A 81 16.50 -3.50 24.08
CA ASP A 81 17.12 -4.44 23.17
C ASP A 81 17.38 -3.72 21.84
N SER A 82 18.65 -3.55 21.48
CA SER A 82 19.06 -2.83 20.28
C SER A 82 19.62 -3.77 19.24
N THR A 83 19.11 -3.71 18.02
CA THR A 83 19.59 -4.55 16.91
C THR A 83 20.74 -3.86 16.19
N LEU A 84 21.89 -4.53 16.06
CA LEU A 84 23.06 -3.99 15.36
C LEU A 84 22.84 -3.93 13.84
N LEU A 85 23.19 -2.81 13.22
CA LEU A 85 23.22 -2.67 11.76
C LEU A 85 24.58 -3.14 11.22
N GLU A 86 24.54 -4.20 10.44
CA GLU A 86 25.71 -4.82 9.81
C GLU A 86 26.12 -4.06 8.55
N PRO A 87 27.42 -4.02 8.20
CA PRO A 87 27.87 -3.46 6.93
C PRO A 87 27.24 -4.20 5.73
N VAL A 88 26.68 -3.44 4.79
CA VAL A 88 26.18 -3.98 3.52
C VAL A 88 27.36 -4.17 2.57
N MET A 89 27.50 -5.39 2.04
CA MET A 89 28.64 -5.79 1.20
C MET A 89 28.26 -5.85 -0.28
N PHE A 90 29.12 -5.34 -1.16
CA PHE A 90 29.05 -5.55 -2.60
C PHE A 90 30.39 -6.11 -3.08
N ASP A 91 30.37 -7.26 -3.78
CA ASP A 91 31.59 -7.95 -4.23
C ASP A 91 32.69 -8.04 -3.16
N LYS A 92 32.30 -8.47 -1.94
CA LYS A 92 33.16 -8.60 -0.76
C LYS A 92 33.78 -7.28 -0.24
N ARG A 93 33.31 -6.11 -0.69
CA ARG A 93 33.71 -4.80 -0.19
C ARG A 93 32.57 -4.13 0.56
N ARG A 94 32.90 -3.33 1.57
CA ARG A 94 31.91 -2.51 2.29
C ARG A 94 31.39 -1.42 1.37
N THR A 95 30.07 -1.24 1.41
CA THR A 95 29.41 -0.09 0.81
C THR A 95 29.24 1.02 1.84
N PHE A 96 28.62 2.14 1.46
CA PHE A 96 28.25 3.20 2.41
C PHE A 96 27.05 2.85 3.28
N TYR A 97 26.44 1.68 3.10
CA TYR A 97 25.22 1.31 3.80
C TYR A 97 25.49 0.31 4.91
N ARG A 98 24.79 0.50 6.03
CA ARG A 98 24.64 -0.48 7.10
C ARG A 98 23.17 -0.81 7.23
N ALA A 99 22.84 -2.05 7.51
CA ALA A 99 21.45 -2.47 7.57
C ALA A 99 21.19 -3.59 8.58
N ALA A 100 19.95 -3.65 9.05
CA ALA A 100 19.45 -4.71 9.92
C ALA A 100 18.03 -5.05 9.48
N THR A 101 17.76 -6.34 9.30
CA THR A 101 16.43 -6.85 8.99
C THR A 101 15.82 -7.51 10.21
N VAL A 102 14.62 -7.09 10.55
CA VAL A 102 13.83 -7.66 11.65
C VAL A 102 12.47 -8.09 11.17
N ARG A 103 11.89 -9.11 11.80
CA ARG A 103 10.52 -9.55 11.51
C ARG A 103 9.56 -8.94 12.51
N VAL A 104 8.58 -8.19 12.05
CA VAL A 104 7.61 -7.53 12.94
C VAL A 104 6.20 -7.84 12.49
N PRO A 105 5.21 -7.87 13.41
CA PRO A 105 3.82 -8.02 13.01
C PRO A 105 3.37 -7.03 11.93
N SER A 106 2.67 -7.55 10.92
CA SER A 106 2.04 -6.76 9.86
C SER A 106 0.79 -6.03 10.39
N GLY A 107 0.34 -5.01 9.66
CA GLY A 107 -0.84 -4.20 9.94
C GLY A 107 -0.69 -3.23 11.11
N ARG A 108 0.54 -2.82 11.48
CA ARG A 108 0.79 -1.98 12.66
C ARG A 108 1.67 -0.78 12.35
N SER A 109 1.61 0.22 13.24
CA SER A 109 2.55 1.34 13.25
C SER A 109 3.60 1.15 14.34
N TYR A 110 4.85 1.44 14.00
CA TYR A 110 6.00 1.24 14.87
C TYR A 110 6.82 2.51 14.98
N LEU A 111 7.40 2.73 16.15
CA LEU A 111 8.28 3.83 16.50
C LEU A 111 9.69 3.31 16.65
N TYR A 112 10.66 4.05 16.15
CA TYR A 112 12.07 3.68 16.26
C TYR A 112 13.01 4.89 16.28
N LYS A 113 14.25 4.61 16.68
CA LYS A 113 15.42 5.49 16.59
C LYS A 113 16.65 4.67 16.26
N PHE A 114 17.62 5.31 15.66
CA PHE A 114 18.98 4.79 15.65
C PHE A 114 19.69 5.18 16.92
N MET A 115 20.58 4.33 17.39
CA MET A 115 21.58 4.66 18.40
C MET A 115 22.92 4.67 17.69
N VAL A 116 23.53 5.84 17.55
CA VAL A 116 24.85 6.01 16.94
C VAL A 116 25.83 6.29 18.07
N ASP A 117 26.73 5.35 18.34
CA ASP A 117 27.65 5.37 19.49
C ASP A 117 26.92 5.68 20.82
N GLY A 118 25.73 5.08 20.99
CA GLY A 118 24.90 5.23 22.19
C GLY A 118 24.04 6.49 22.24
N GLN A 119 24.11 7.39 21.25
CA GLN A 119 23.26 8.58 21.19
C GLN A 119 22.01 8.35 20.33
N PRO A 120 20.81 8.71 20.80
CA PRO A 120 19.57 8.53 20.05
C PRO A 120 19.46 9.53 18.91
N VAL A 121 19.34 9.04 17.68
CA VAL A 121 19.23 9.81 16.45
C VAL A 121 17.95 9.40 15.71
N LEU A 122 17.14 10.38 15.31
CA LEU A 122 16.03 10.12 14.40
C LEU A 122 16.57 9.67 13.06
N ASP A 123 15.87 8.77 12.39
CA ASP A 123 16.22 8.40 11.02
C ASP A 123 16.27 9.66 10.13
N PRO A 124 17.45 10.01 9.59
CA PRO A 124 17.63 11.22 8.79
C PRO A 124 16.97 11.09 7.40
N ILE A 125 16.74 9.86 6.94
CA ILE A 125 16.13 9.56 5.65
C ILE A 125 14.60 9.51 5.81
N ASN A 126 14.08 8.88 6.87
CA ASN A 126 12.64 8.76 7.07
C ASN A 126 12.00 10.09 7.53
N PRO A 127 11.15 10.74 6.71
CA PRO A 127 10.43 11.96 7.08
C PRO A 127 9.25 11.68 8.02
N GLN A 128 8.81 10.43 8.17
CA GLN A 128 7.65 10.07 9.00
C GLN A 128 8.05 10.07 10.46
N ARG A 129 7.54 11.05 11.20
CA ARG A 129 7.85 11.27 12.61
C ARG A 129 6.57 11.44 13.42
N VAL A 130 6.66 11.20 14.71
CA VAL A 130 5.60 11.50 15.68
C VAL A 130 6.21 12.23 16.87
N LEU A 131 5.48 13.23 17.38
CA LEU A 131 5.74 13.85 18.67
C LEU A 131 4.77 13.23 19.67
N LEU A 132 5.30 12.57 20.70
CA LEU A 132 4.49 12.00 21.77
C LEU A 132 4.11 13.07 22.79
N ASP A 133 3.08 12.80 23.61
CA ASP A 133 2.65 13.70 24.69
C ASP A 133 3.75 14.00 25.71
N THR A 134 4.75 13.13 25.79
CA THR A 134 5.97 13.32 26.61
C THR A 134 6.94 14.36 26.03
N GLY A 135 6.65 14.92 24.85
CA GLY A 135 7.54 15.81 24.10
C GLY A 135 8.64 15.07 23.31
N ALA A 136 8.72 13.74 23.42
CA ALA A 136 9.72 12.96 22.70
C ALA A 136 9.33 12.78 21.23
N GLN A 137 10.26 13.09 20.32
CA GLN A 137 10.13 12.78 18.91
C GLN A 137 10.65 11.38 18.59
N TRP A 138 9.98 10.68 17.68
CA TRP A 138 10.34 9.36 17.18
C TRP A 138 10.17 9.27 15.66
N SER A 139 11.02 8.49 14.99
CA SER A 139 10.76 8.07 13.62
C SER A 139 9.68 6.99 13.64
N ARG A 140 8.82 6.95 12.63
CA ARG A 140 7.68 6.04 12.56
C ARG A 140 7.64 5.32 11.23
N PHE A 141 7.25 4.05 11.24
CA PHE A 141 6.98 3.28 10.03
C PHE A 141 5.74 2.40 10.20
N PHE A 142 5.27 1.83 9.10
CA PHE A 142 4.01 1.10 9.04
C PHE A 142 4.21 -0.21 8.28
N THR A 143 3.95 -1.33 8.93
CA THR A 143 4.12 -2.65 8.31
C THR A 143 2.88 -3.02 7.54
N ASN A 144 2.86 -2.74 6.25
CA ASN A 144 1.70 -3.11 5.44
C ASN A 144 1.76 -4.60 5.08
N TYR A 145 0.74 -5.35 5.49
CA TYR A 145 0.19 -6.49 4.74
C TYR A 145 -1.32 -6.33 4.86
N CYS A 146 -1.89 -5.31 4.22
CA CYS A 146 -3.30 -5.02 4.51
C CYS A 146 -4.17 -5.88 3.60
N ALA A 147 -4.13 -7.18 3.88
CA ALA A 147 -5.25 -8.10 3.78
C ALA A 147 -6.36 -7.76 4.79
N VAL A 148 -6.02 -6.95 5.80
CA VAL A 148 -6.90 -6.53 6.89
C VAL A 148 -6.92 -5.00 6.95
N PRO A 149 -8.11 -4.39 6.97
CA PRO A 149 -8.25 -2.96 7.20
C PRO A 149 -7.80 -2.55 8.61
N VAL A 150 -7.14 -1.41 8.69
CA VAL A 150 -6.47 -0.80 9.83
C VAL A 150 -7.35 0.23 10.55
N SER A 151 -8.18 0.96 9.81
CA SER A 151 -8.96 2.11 10.35
C SER A 151 -10.47 1.88 10.32
N LEU A 152 -10.96 1.07 9.38
CA LEU A 152 -12.37 0.79 9.19
C LEU A 152 -12.81 -0.51 9.88
N GLU A 153 -14.04 -0.52 10.39
CA GLU A 153 -14.68 -1.67 11.04
C GLU A 153 -15.30 -2.62 10.00
N GLY A 154 -15.58 -3.87 10.41
CA GLY A 154 -16.13 -4.91 9.52
C GLY A 154 -17.38 -4.49 8.74
N TRP A 155 -18.29 -3.76 9.38
CA TRP A 155 -19.53 -3.30 8.74
C TRP A 155 -19.28 -2.13 7.77
N GLU A 156 -18.33 -1.23 8.10
CA GLU A 156 -17.90 -0.12 7.24
C GLU A 156 -17.24 -0.65 5.96
N ILE A 157 -16.34 -1.62 6.11
CA ILE A 157 -15.68 -2.35 5.03
C ILE A 157 -16.73 -3.00 4.12
N SER A 158 -17.76 -3.60 4.71
CA SER A 158 -18.82 -4.27 3.95
C SER A 158 -19.62 -3.29 3.10
N ILE A 159 -20.00 -2.14 3.65
CA ILE A 159 -20.70 -1.09 2.89
C ILE A 159 -19.79 -0.51 1.82
N LEU A 160 -18.54 -0.21 2.17
CA LEU A 160 -17.55 0.36 1.26
C LEU A 160 -17.30 -0.58 0.08
N ALA A 161 -17.19 -1.88 0.33
CA ALA A 161 -17.04 -2.91 -0.68
C ALA A 161 -18.21 -2.95 -1.68
N ARG A 162 -19.44 -2.76 -1.20
CA ARG A 162 -20.61 -2.69 -2.09
C ARG A 162 -20.57 -1.43 -2.95
N LEU A 163 -20.21 -0.29 -2.37
CA LEU A 163 -20.11 0.97 -3.11
C LEU A 163 -18.96 0.99 -4.13
N THR A 164 -17.81 0.38 -3.81
CA THR A 164 -16.68 0.30 -4.76
C THR A 164 -17.01 -0.58 -5.95
N ASN A 165 -17.78 -1.65 -5.76
CA ASN A 165 -18.29 -2.49 -6.87
C ASN A 165 -19.20 -1.70 -7.82
N GLU A 166 -20.05 -0.81 -7.31
CA GLU A 166 -20.88 0.07 -8.17
C GLU A 166 -20.03 1.08 -8.97
N ILE A 167 -18.83 1.42 -8.50
CA ILE A 167 -17.92 2.36 -9.19
C ILE A 167 -17.08 1.63 -10.24
N LEU A 168 -16.64 0.40 -9.93
CA LEU A 168 -15.80 -0.43 -10.78
C LEU A 168 -16.52 -1.75 -11.06
N PRO A 169 -17.42 -1.80 -12.07
CA PRO A 169 -18.20 -2.99 -12.37
C PRO A 169 -17.38 -4.06 -13.10
N PHE A 170 -16.17 -4.37 -12.62
CA PHE A 170 -15.38 -5.54 -13.05
C PHE A 170 -16.09 -6.86 -12.71
N THR A 171 -17.15 -6.81 -11.91
CA THR A 171 -17.96 -7.96 -11.53
C THR A 171 -19.02 -8.33 -12.56
N GLU A 172 -19.12 -7.61 -13.68
CA GLU A 172 -20.15 -7.86 -14.70
C GLU A 172 -19.60 -7.96 -16.13
N GLY A 173 -20.31 -8.71 -16.98
CA GLY A 173 -20.14 -8.69 -18.43
C GLY A 173 -18.76 -9.14 -18.94
N ALA A 174 -18.22 -8.37 -19.89
CA ALA A 174 -16.93 -8.67 -20.54
C ALA A 174 -15.74 -8.44 -19.60
N ALA A 175 -15.85 -7.47 -18.68
CA ALA A 175 -14.82 -7.13 -17.73
C ALA A 175 -14.58 -8.30 -16.74
N GLN A 176 -15.65 -8.88 -16.20
CA GLN A 176 -15.55 -10.06 -15.33
C GLN A 176 -14.83 -11.24 -16.00
N LYS A 177 -15.24 -11.56 -17.24
CA LYS A 177 -14.61 -12.65 -18.01
C LYS A 177 -13.13 -12.40 -18.26
N PHE A 178 -12.75 -11.15 -18.55
CA PHE A 178 -11.35 -10.78 -18.68
C PHE A 178 -10.60 -11.00 -17.37
N MET A 179 -11.12 -10.47 -16.25
CA MET A 179 -10.46 -10.59 -14.94
C MET A 179 -10.26 -12.05 -14.55
N ASP A 180 -11.32 -12.87 -14.69
CA ASP A 180 -11.23 -14.31 -14.46
C ASP A 180 -10.12 -14.93 -15.30
N ASN A 181 -10.10 -14.70 -16.61
CA ASN A 181 -9.06 -15.23 -17.50
C ASN A 181 -7.66 -14.72 -17.15
N TYR A 182 -7.51 -13.45 -16.77
CA TYR A 182 -6.22 -12.88 -16.37
C TYR A 182 -5.66 -13.58 -15.14
N TYR A 183 -6.47 -13.78 -14.09
CA TYR A 183 -6.05 -14.49 -12.89
C TYR A 183 -5.91 -16.01 -13.08
N TYR A 184 -6.74 -16.62 -13.94
CA TYR A 184 -6.60 -18.02 -14.33
C TYR A 184 -5.39 -18.27 -15.23
N ASN A 185 -4.77 -17.28 -15.84
CA ASN A 185 -3.57 -17.49 -16.66
C ASN A 185 -2.30 -16.87 -16.05
N ALA A 186 -2.43 -16.08 -14.99
CA ALA A 186 -1.29 -15.59 -14.24
C ALA A 186 -0.52 -16.75 -13.55
N ASP A 187 0.80 -16.68 -13.55
CA ASP A 187 1.68 -17.68 -12.93
C ASP A 187 1.30 -17.92 -11.45
N ASN A 188 1.62 -19.11 -10.93
CA ASN A 188 1.34 -19.48 -9.54
C ASN A 188 1.90 -18.46 -8.51
N ALA A 189 2.99 -17.76 -8.84
CA ALA A 189 3.56 -16.69 -8.03
C ALA A 189 2.70 -15.41 -7.95
N THR A 190 1.86 -15.14 -8.95
CA THR A 190 0.92 -14.01 -9.00
C THR A 190 -0.43 -14.39 -8.38
N ARG A 191 -0.84 -15.67 -8.50
CA ARG A 191 -2.11 -16.20 -7.97
C ARG A 191 -2.18 -16.27 -6.44
N GLN A 192 -1.07 -16.51 -5.75
CA GLN A 192 -1.07 -16.87 -4.33
C GLN A 192 -1.17 -15.67 -3.36
N SER A 193 -1.11 -14.42 -3.83
CA SER A 193 -1.03 -13.25 -2.94
C SER A 193 -1.80 -12.01 -3.41
N ALA A 194 -2.41 -12.05 -4.60
CA ALA A 194 -3.09 -10.89 -5.16
C ALA A 194 -4.60 -10.98 -4.90
N TYR A 195 -5.14 -10.02 -4.14
CA TYR A 195 -6.57 -9.75 -4.21
C TYR A 195 -6.94 -9.44 -5.65
N ARG A 196 -7.95 -10.13 -6.12
CA ARG A 196 -8.39 -9.94 -7.49
C ARG A 196 -9.07 -8.57 -7.62
N LEU A 197 -8.90 -7.85 -8.73
CA LEU A 197 -9.43 -6.50 -8.92
C LEU A 197 -10.96 -6.46 -8.86
N GLU A 198 -11.62 -7.55 -9.22
CA GLU A 198 -13.07 -7.75 -9.09
C GLU A 198 -13.51 -8.05 -7.64
N GLN A 199 -12.55 -8.33 -6.74
CA GLN A 199 -12.83 -8.36 -5.32
C GLN A 199 -12.73 -6.93 -4.79
N PRO A 200 -13.81 -6.37 -4.22
CA PRO A 200 -13.80 -5.03 -3.66
C PRO A 200 -12.71 -4.83 -2.60
N VAL A 201 -12.23 -5.93 -2.02
CA VAL A 201 -11.13 -6.01 -1.06
C VAL A 201 -9.88 -5.25 -1.54
N GLY A 202 -9.54 -5.25 -2.84
CA GLY A 202 -8.38 -4.51 -3.35
C GLY A 202 -8.51 -2.99 -3.22
N ALA A 203 -9.62 -2.43 -3.70
CA ALA A 203 -9.88 -0.99 -3.61
C ALA A 203 -10.19 -0.54 -2.18
N VAL A 204 -10.92 -1.35 -1.42
CA VAL A 204 -11.25 -1.08 -0.01
C VAL A 204 -9.99 -1.05 0.85
N ASN A 205 -9.07 -2.00 0.66
CA ASN A 205 -7.81 -2.02 1.39
C ASN A 205 -6.94 -0.83 1.01
N PHE A 206 -6.91 -0.42 -0.27
CA PHE A 206 -6.24 0.81 -0.67
C PHE A 206 -6.83 2.04 0.03
N ILE A 207 -8.16 2.18 0.03
CA ILE A 207 -8.86 3.28 0.69
C ILE A 207 -8.51 3.33 2.17
N ASP A 208 -8.60 2.20 2.87
CA ASP A 208 -8.28 2.15 4.29
C ASP A 208 -6.81 2.49 4.59
N ASN A 209 -5.87 2.05 3.72
CA ASN A 209 -4.45 2.40 3.85
C ASN A 209 -4.19 3.90 3.69
N ILE A 210 -4.79 4.57 2.69
CA ILE A 210 -4.60 6.02 2.52
C ILE A 210 -5.28 6.82 3.64
N LEU A 211 -6.40 6.33 4.17
CA LEU A 211 -7.08 6.93 5.34
C LEU A 211 -6.28 6.76 6.64
N ALA A 212 -5.43 5.74 6.73
CA ALA A 212 -4.49 5.61 7.85
C ALA A 212 -3.32 6.61 7.78
N ARG A 213 -3.10 7.26 6.61
CA ARG A 213 -1.86 7.99 6.31
C ARG A 213 -2.12 9.31 5.57
N GLU A 214 -1.97 9.32 4.25
CA GLU A 214 -1.94 10.52 3.40
C GLU A 214 -3.26 11.31 3.48
N GLU A 215 -4.36 10.60 3.62
CA GLU A 215 -5.72 11.13 3.68
C GLU A 215 -6.32 10.94 5.08
N HIS A 216 -5.51 10.90 6.15
CA HIS A 216 -6.01 10.71 7.52
C HIS A 216 -7.02 11.77 7.95
N HIS A 217 -6.85 13.00 7.45
CA HIS A 217 -7.81 14.09 7.65
C HIS A 217 -9.22 13.79 7.07
N ARG A 218 -9.36 12.79 6.19
CA ARG A 218 -10.62 12.31 5.62
C ARG A 218 -11.22 11.11 6.33
N LEU A 219 -10.54 10.52 7.31
CA LEU A 219 -11.07 9.39 8.05
C LEU A 219 -12.41 9.72 8.71
N VAL A 220 -12.53 10.92 9.28
CA VAL A 220 -13.78 11.40 9.90
C VAL A 220 -14.94 11.48 8.89
N ASP A 221 -14.67 11.93 7.65
CA ASP A 221 -15.68 12.00 6.60
C ASP A 221 -16.23 10.61 6.27
N TYR A 222 -15.35 9.60 6.18
CA TYR A 222 -15.73 8.21 5.96
C TYR A 222 -16.57 7.65 7.11
N LYS A 223 -16.15 7.86 8.36
CA LYS A 223 -16.90 7.40 9.55
C LYS A 223 -18.32 7.95 9.57
N ILE A 224 -18.48 9.26 9.36
CA ILE A 224 -19.79 9.91 9.36
C ILE A 224 -20.64 9.39 8.19
N CYS A 225 -20.11 9.40 6.97
CA CYS A 225 -20.89 9.05 5.79
C CYS A 225 -21.27 7.57 5.76
N LEU A 226 -20.39 6.66 6.17
CA LEU A 226 -20.70 5.23 6.22
C LEU A 226 -21.77 4.93 7.28
N ALA A 227 -21.74 5.60 8.43
CA ALA A 227 -22.81 5.50 9.43
C ALA A 227 -24.15 6.02 8.91
N GLN A 228 -24.16 7.14 8.18
CA GLN A 228 -25.38 7.64 7.54
C GLN A 228 -25.91 6.68 6.47
N ILE A 229 -25.02 6.10 5.66
CA ILE A 229 -25.40 5.08 4.66
C ILE A 229 -25.99 3.83 5.33
N ASP A 230 -25.37 3.33 6.41
CA ASP A 230 -25.90 2.21 7.20
C ASP A 230 -27.32 2.51 7.69
N ALA A 231 -27.53 3.69 8.29
CA ALA A 231 -28.84 4.12 8.79
C ALA A 231 -29.90 4.21 7.67
N VAL A 232 -29.54 4.82 6.53
CA VAL A 232 -30.42 4.93 5.35
C VAL A 232 -30.79 3.54 4.82
N LEU A 233 -29.83 2.63 4.69
CA LEU A 233 -30.07 1.28 4.19
C LEU A 233 -30.94 0.47 5.14
N ARG A 234 -30.68 0.52 6.47
CA ARG A 234 -31.51 -0.17 7.47
C ARG A 234 -32.93 0.35 7.52
N LYS A 235 -33.14 1.65 7.31
CA LYS A 235 -34.49 2.22 7.26
C LYS A 235 -35.28 1.75 6.03
N ARG A 236 -34.60 1.63 4.88
CA ARG A 236 -35.21 1.17 3.62
C ARG A 236 -35.44 -0.35 3.60
N TYR A 237 -34.53 -1.10 4.21
CA TYR A 237 -34.54 -2.56 4.22
C TYR A 237 -34.44 -3.09 5.66
N PRO A 238 -35.49 -2.95 6.51
CA PRO A 238 -35.41 -3.26 7.95
C PRO A 238 -35.05 -4.71 8.27
N SER A 239 -35.35 -5.64 7.36
CA SER A 239 -35.11 -7.07 7.53
C SER A 239 -33.75 -7.54 7.00
N LEU A 240 -32.95 -6.65 6.41
CA LEU A 240 -31.67 -7.00 5.79
C LEU A 240 -30.53 -6.20 6.45
N ALA A 241 -29.38 -6.86 6.64
CA ALA A 241 -28.16 -6.13 6.92
C ALA A 241 -27.71 -5.38 5.65
N PRO A 242 -27.08 -4.19 5.75
CA PRO A 242 -26.59 -3.46 4.58
C PRO A 242 -25.70 -4.28 3.63
N SER A 243 -24.88 -5.19 4.16
CA SER A 243 -24.06 -6.12 3.36
C SER A 243 -24.87 -7.10 2.51
N GLN A 244 -26.14 -7.35 2.85
CA GLN A 244 -27.05 -8.27 2.18
C GLN A 244 -27.99 -7.56 1.20
N VAL A 245 -27.99 -6.22 1.17
CA VAL A 245 -28.82 -5.46 0.24
C VAL A 245 -28.34 -5.73 -1.19
N GLY A 246 -29.26 -6.10 -2.08
CA GLY A 246 -28.99 -6.39 -3.49
C GLY A 246 -28.43 -5.19 -4.25
N SER A 247 -27.85 -5.44 -5.43
CA SER A 247 -27.19 -4.40 -6.23
C SER A 247 -28.14 -3.24 -6.59
N ASP A 248 -29.40 -3.53 -6.90
CA ASP A 248 -30.42 -2.50 -7.18
C ASP A 248 -30.55 -1.45 -6.07
N GLY A 249 -30.45 -1.88 -4.80
CA GLY A 249 -30.53 -0.97 -3.65
C GLY A 249 -29.31 -0.04 -3.56
N TYR A 250 -28.12 -0.57 -3.86
CA TYR A 250 -26.89 0.22 -3.92
C TYR A 250 -26.84 1.12 -5.16
N GLN A 251 -27.32 0.67 -6.31
CA GLN A 251 -27.48 1.48 -7.53
C GLN A 251 -28.41 2.68 -7.29
N GLN A 252 -29.54 2.46 -6.63
CA GLN A 252 -30.47 3.53 -6.28
C GLN A 252 -29.84 4.53 -5.29
N LEU A 253 -29.17 4.04 -4.24
CA LEU A 253 -28.45 4.88 -3.30
C LEU A 253 -27.36 5.70 -4.01
N TYR A 254 -26.60 5.07 -4.89
CA TYR A 254 -25.55 5.71 -5.67
C TYR A 254 -26.09 6.83 -6.55
N ALA A 255 -27.19 6.59 -7.26
CA ALA A 255 -27.86 7.61 -8.09
C ALA A 255 -28.31 8.81 -7.25
N GLN A 256 -28.88 8.56 -6.07
CA GLN A 256 -29.32 9.61 -5.13
C GLN A 256 -28.15 10.41 -4.55
N MET A 257 -27.08 9.74 -4.13
CA MET A 257 -25.84 10.40 -3.70
C MET A 257 -25.25 11.23 -4.83
N SER A 258 -25.26 10.74 -6.06
CA SER A 258 -24.79 11.48 -7.24
C SER A 258 -25.64 12.71 -7.54
N ALA A 259 -26.96 12.63 -7.29
CA ALA A 259 -27.86 13.78 -7.37
C ALA A 259 -27.69 14.76 -6.19
N GLY A 260 -27.00 14.36 -5.11
CA GLY A 260 -26.84 15.14 -3.89
C GLY A 260 -28.06 15.10 -2.96
N ILE A 261 -29.05 14.25 -3.26
CA ILE A 261 -30.31 14.16 -2.54
C ILE A 261 -30.53 12.72 -2.11
N VAL A 262 -30.25 12.43 -0.84
CA VAL A 262 -30.50 11.12 -0.23
C VAL A 262 -31.57 11.31 0.85
N PRO A 263 -32.76 10.69 0.71
CA PRO A 263 -33.75 10.69 1.77
C PRO A 263 -33.15 10.22 3.09
N ASP A 264 -33.46 10.95 4.17
CA ASP A 264 -32.98 10.71 5.54
C ASP A 264 -31.47 10.92 5.78
N TRP A 265 -30.80 11.63 4.88
CA TRP A 265 -29.43 12.09 5.10
C TRP A 265 -29.40 13.27 6.08
N ASP A 266 -28.54 13.19 7.09
CA ASP A 266 -28.31 14.27 8.04
C ASP A 266 -27.29 15.26 7.48
N THR A 267 -27.81 16.33 6.88
CA THR A 267 -27.01 17.43 6.33
C THR A 267 -26.32 18.27 7.40
N SER A 268 -26.73 18.18 8.67
CA SER A 268 -26.05 18.86 9.78
C SER A 268 -24.77 18.14 10.17
N ALA A 269 -24.77 16.80 10.08
CA ALA A 269 -23.58 15.97 10.32
C ALA A 269 -22.65 15.90 9.10
N TYR A 270 -23.20 15.87 7.88
CA TYR A 270 -22.39 15.91 6.65
C TYR A 270 -23.16 16.59 5.51
N GLN A 271 -22.69 17.76 5.08
CA GLN A 271 -23.49 18.65 4.24
C GLN A 271 -23.89 18.09 2.88
N ASN A 272 -23.04 17.30 2.23
CA ASN A 272 -23.25 16.94 0.82
C ASN A 272 -22.88 15.47 0.51
N PRO A 273 -23.86 14.57 0.32
CA PRO A 273 -23.59 13.17 -0.03
C PRO A 273 -22.89 13.01 -1.39
N ARG A 274 -23.08 13.96 -2.32
CA ARG A 274 -22.38 13.96 -3.61
C ARG A 274 -20.89 14.19 -3.46
N PHE A 275 -20.48 15.05 -2.53
CA PHE A 275 -19.07 15.31 -2.28
C PHE A 275 -18.37 14.06 -1.73
N PHE A 276 -19.01 13.36 -0.78
CA PHE A 276 -18.49 12.06 -0.32
C PHE A 276 -18.41 11.04 -1.45
N LEU A 277 -19.44 10.96 -2.32
CA LEU A 277 -19.41 10.06 -3.47
C LEU A 277 -18.24 10.37 -4.43
N GLN A 278 -17.95 11.64 -4.68
CA GLN A 278 -16.81 12.06 -5.51
C GLN A 278 -15.47 11.68 -4.88
N LEU A 279 -15.33 11.88 -3.56
CA LEU A 279 -14.16 11.46 -2.80
C LEU A 279 -13.95 9.94 -2.89
N LEU A 280 -15.03 9.17 -2.70
CA LEU A 280 -15.03 7.72 -2.80
C LEU A 280 -14.62 7.25 -4.20
N ARG A 281 -15.19 7.85 -5.25
CA ARG A 281 -14.80 7.56 -6.65
C ARG A 281 -13.31 7.78 -6.85
N ARG A 282 -12.77 8.94 -6.45
CA ARG A 282 -11.34 9.24 -6.58
C ARG A 282 -10.50 8.14 -5.93
N HIS A 283 -10.77 7.80 -4.68
CA HIS A 283 -9.98 6.78 -3.98
C HIS A 283 -10.14 5.38 -4.60
N THR A 284 -11.34 5.05 -5.08
CA THR A 284 -11.62 3.77 -5.73
C THR A 284 -10.83 3.63 -7.04
N PHE A 285 -10.85 4.64 -7.90
CA PHE A 285 -10.06 4.67 -9.13
C PHE A 285 -8.55 4.65 -8.83
N CYS A 286 -8.09 5.42 -7.85
CA CYS A 286 -6.71 5.35 -7.39
C CYS A 286 -6.34 3.94 -6.91
N GLY A 287 -7.21 3.28 -6.15
CA GLY A 287 -6.98 1.91 -5.68
C GLY A 287 -6.91 0.89 -6.81
N ALA A 288 -7.67 1.08 -7.88
CA ALA A 288 -7.67 0.16 -9.03
C ALA A 288 -6.51 0.39 -10.01
N PHE A 289 -6.05 1.63 -10.17
CA PHE A 289 -5.15 2.00 -11.28
C PHE A 289 -3.87 2.72 -10.87
N SER A 290 -3.65 3.02 -9.58
CA SER A 290 -2.34 3.53 -9.14
C SER A 290 -1.28 2.44 -9.25
N HIS A 291 -0.02 2.82 -9.44
CA HIS A 291 1.06 1.85 -9.60
C HIS A 291 1.12 0.88 -8.39
N PRO A 292 1.31 -0.45 -8.60
CA PRO A 292 1.40 -1.49 -7.55
C PRO A 292 2.25 -1.13 -6.32
N LYS A 293 3.41 -0.52 -6.58
CA LYS A 293 4.34 0.09 -5.62
C LYS A 293 3.69 1.06 -4.61
N TYR A 294 2.53 1.65 -4.88
CA TYR A 294 1.79 2.54 -3.96
C TYR A 294 0.58 1.86 -3.31
N GLY A 295 0.46 0.53 -3.41
CA GLY A 295 -0.61 -0.25 -2.77
C GLY A 295 -1.93 -0.28 -3.54
N GLY A 296 -2.03 0.38 -4.69
CA GLY A 296 -3.13 0.21 -5.65
C GLY A 296 -2.82 -0.83 -6.73
N ASN A 297 -3.78 -1.19 -7.57
CA ASN A 297 -3.62 -2.06 -8.74
C ASN A 297 -2.81 -3.34 -8.47
N VAL A 298 -3.17 -4.08 -7.41
CA VAL A 298 -2.43 -5.28 -6.99
C VAL A 298 -2.30 -6.25 -8.17
N GLY A 299 -1.06 -6.65 -8.49
CA GLY A 299 -0.76 -7.53 -9.62
C GLY A 299 -0.90 -6.90 -11.01
N GLY A 300 -1.03 -5.57 -11.11
CA GLY A 300 -1.11 -4.85 -12.38
C GLY A 300 -2.40 -5.08 -13.16
N ALA A 301 -3.41 -5.71 -12.56
CA ALA A 301 -4.58 -6.20 -13.27
C ALA A 301 -5.45 -5.10 -13.90
N GLY A 302 -5.59 -3.96 -13.23
CA GLY A 302 -6.25 -2.78 -13.80
C GLY A 302 -5.50 -2.23 -15.01
N TRP A 303 -4.17 -2.30 -15.00
CA TRP A 303 -3.36 -1.88 -16.16
C TRP A 303 -3.40 -2.88 -17.30
N ALA A 304 -3.42 -4.18 -16.99
CA ALA A 304 -3.64 -5.22 -17.99
C ALA A 304 -5.04 -5.11 -18.64
N TYR A 305 -6.06 -4.77 -17.85
CA TYR A 305 -7.40 -4.49 -18.38
C TYR A 305 -7.38 -3.27 -19.33
N LEU A 306 -6.70 -2.19 -18.96
CA LEU A 306 -6.56 -1.01 -19.85
C LEU A 306 -5.79 -1.36 -21.14
N GLU A 307 -4.72 -2.15 -21.05
CA GLU A 307 -3.97 -2.63 -22.22
C GLU A 307 -4.83 -3.47 -23.17
N ASP A 308 -5.71 -4.32 -22.62
CA ASP A 308 -6.61 -5.12 -23.46
C ASP A 308 -7.76 -4.30 -24.06
N THR A 309 -8.27 -3.33 -23.30
CA THR A 309 -9.42 -2.50 -23.68
C THR A 309 -9.04 -1.41 -24.68
N PHE A 310 -7.89 -0.75 -24.50
CA PHE A 310 -7.45 0.37 -25.33
C PHE A 310 -6.45 -0.11 -26.38
N ARG A 311 -6.99 -0.44 -27.55
CA ARG A 311 -6.26 -0.83 -28.76
C ARG A 311 -6.55 0.14 -29.89
N ASP A 312 -5.59 0.28 -30.80
CA ASP A 312 -5.79 1.02 -32.04
C ASP A 312 -6.91 0.37 -32.86
N GLN A 313 -7.46 1.14 -33.81
CA GLN A 313 -8.44 0.60 -34.74
C GLN A 313 -7.89 -0.66 -35.42
N ALA A 314 -8.77 -1.64 -35.64
CA ALA A 314 -8.40 -2.86 -36.34
C ALA A 314 -7.78 -2.50 -37.70
N LYS A 315 -6.66 -3.15 -38.02
CA LYS A 315 -6.02 -2.93 -39.32
C LYS A 315 -6.98 -3.38 -40.44
N PRO A 316 -6.87 -2.82 -41.66
CA PRO A 316 -7.78 -3.14 -42.77
C PRO A 316 -7.84 -4.63 -43.14
N ASP A 317 -6.85 -5.41 -42.73
CA ASP A 317 -6.74 -6.85 -42.90
C ASP A 317 -7.51 -7.67 -41.84
N GLY A 318 -8.22 -7.01 -40.92
CA GLY A 318 -8.97 -7.65 -39.83
C GLY A 318 -8.09 -8.09 -38.65
N THR A 319 -6.79 -7.80 -38.67
CA THR A 319 -5.91 -8.06 -37.53
C THR A 319 -6.19 -7.05 -36.41
N ARG A 320 -6.09 -7.53 -35.16
CA ARG A 320 -6.27 -6.67 -33.97
C ARG A 320 -5.26 -5.52 -34.01
N GLY A 321 -5.76 -4.31 -33.71
CA GLY A 321 -4.90 -3.14 -33.55
C GLY A 321 -3.89 -3.33 -32.41
N GLU A 322 -2.81 -2.57 -32.50
CA GLU A 322 -1.73 -2.58 -31.50
C GLU A 322 -2.24 -2.04 -30.15
N ASN A 323 -1.58 -2.43 -29.06
CA ASN A 323 -1.94 -1.94 -27.73
C ASN A 323 -1.61 -0.44 -27.66
N CYS A 324 -2.55 0.41 -27.24
CA CYS A 324 -2.26 1.83 -27.02
C CYS A 324 -1.54 2.07 -25.68
N PHE A 325 -1.45 1.04 -24.83
CA PHE A 325 -0.97 1.15 -23.46
C PHE A 325 -0.03 -0.01 -23.10
N HIS A 326 1.27 0.27 -23.03
CA HIS A 326 2.32 -0.71 -22.71
C HIS A 326 2.78 -0.59 -21.25
N TRP A 327 1.89 -0.89 -20.31
CA TRP A 327 2.15 -0.67 -18.88
C TRP A 327 3.36 -1.43 -18.31
N ARG A 328 3.73 -2.57 -18.91
CA ARG A 328 4.90 -3.34 -18.47
C ARG A 328 6.20 -2.55 -18.61
N GLU A 329 6.26 -1.62 -19.56
CA GLU A 329 7.40 -0.71 -19.75
C GLU A 329 7.42 0.40 -18.69
N ALA A 330 6.26 0.76 -18.16
CA ALA A 330 6.13 1.74 -17.07
C ALA A 330 6.49 1.16 -15.70
N ILE A 331 6.64 -0.16 -15.56
CA ILE A 331 7.29 -0.73 -14.39
C ILE A 331 8.76 -0.35 -14.48
N GLU A 332 9.19 0.53 -13.57
CA GLU A 332 10.58 0.96 -13.46
C GLU A 332 11.50 -0.27 -13.46
N ARG A 333 12.26 -0.43 -14.54
CA ARG A 333 13.53 -1.14 -14.45
C ARG A 333 14.31 -0.46 -13.33
N PRO A 334 14.93 -1.22 -12.44
CA PRO A 334 15.55 -0.61 -11.29
C PRO A 334 16.62 0.40 -11.71
N LEU A 335 16.66 1.50 -10.96
CA LEU A 335 17.32 2.73 -11.37
C LEU A 335 18.74 2.78 -10.80
N GLY A 336 19.73 2.90 -11.69
CA GLY A 336 21.08 3.33 -11.35
C GLY A 336 22.16 2.78 -12.30
N ASP A 337 23.08 3.64 -12.74
CA ASP A 337 24.36 3.25 -13.35
C ASP A 337 25.40 2.88 -12.28
N ASN A 338 24.96 2.51 -11.08
CA ASN A 338 25.86 2.14 -10.01
C ASN A 338 26.58 0.86 -10.42
N LEU A 339 27.91 0.90 -10.54
CA LEU A 339 28.74 -0.28 -10.80
C LEU A 339 28.55 -1.37 -9.72
N GLU A 340 27.98 -0.98 -8.58
CA GLU A 340 27.61 -1.85 -7.47
C GLU A 340 26.16 -2.39 -7.55
N TYR A 341 25.53 -2.29 -8.73
CA TYR A 341 24.15 -2.72 -9.00
C TYR A 341 24.09 -3.72 -10.16
N PHE A 342 23.49 -4.88 -9.93
CA PHE A 342 23.06 -5.78 -11.00
C PHE A 342 21.54 -5.79 -11.03
N GLY A 343 20.97 -5.24 -12.11
CA GLY A 343 19.61 -5.48 -12.64
C GLY A 343 18.58 -6.02 -11.66
#